data_AF-A0A164G8P7-F1
#
_entry.id   AF-A0A164G8P7-F1
#
_cell.length_a   1.000
_cell.length_b   1.000
_cell.length_c   1.000
_cell.angle_alpha   90.00
_cell.angle_beta   90.00
_cell.angle_gamma   90.00
#
_symmetry.space_group_name_H-M   'P 1'
#
loop_
_entity.id
_entity.type
_entity.pdbx_description
1 polymer ?
#
loop_
_entity_poly.entity_id
_entity_poly.type
_entity_poly.pdbx_seq_one_letter_code
_entity_poly.pdbx_strand_id
1 'polypeptide(L)'
;RARFSAAGWWEREAWDLYGIFFSDHPDLRRILTDYGFEGHPLRKDFPMTGYVEVRYDEQQKRVVYEPVKLVQEFRSFDFESPWERMTPLLPGDEKATRDANPDRPHPAAHGVLRLVLEMDGEVVERADPHIGLLHRGTEKLIEYKTYLQAVPYFDRLDYVAPMSQEHAYALAVEKLLGIQAPPRAQYIRVLYAEISRILNHLLNVTSMALDVGALTPFLWGFEEREMMMEFYER
;
A
#
# COMPACT_ATOMS: atom_id res chain seq x y z
N ARG A 1 6.02 26.50 -16.84
CA ARG A 1 6.77 26.47 -15.56
C ARG A 1 5.74 26.54 -14.46
N ALA A 2 5.55 25.47 -13.67
CA ALA A 2 4.68 25.54 -12.50
C ALA A 2 5.09 26.76 -11.65
N ARG A 3 4.13 27.63 -11.30
CA ARG A 3 4.41 28.89 -10.56
C ARG A 3 5.09 28.63 -9.21
N PHE A 4 4.94 27.41 -8.67
CA PHE A 4 5.56 26.95 -7.44
C PHE A 4 6.18 25.56 -7.66
N SER A 5 7.43 25.37 -7.23
CA SER A 5 8.13 24.09 -7.39
C SER A 5 7.43 22.92 -6.66
N ALA A 6 6.70 23.22 -5.58
CA ALA A 6 5.96 22.23 -4.80
C ALA A 6 4.66 21.75 -5.48
N ALA A 7 4.14 22.49 -6.46
CA ALA A 7 2.89 22.15 -7.13
C ALA A 7 3.02 20.97 -8.09
N GLY A 8 4.23 20.70 -8.61
CA GLY A 8 4.43 19.67 -9.62
C GLY A 8 4.06 18.25 -9.17
N TRP A 9 4.17 17.95 -7.87
CA TRP A 9 3.70 16.65 -7.35
C TRP A 9 2.18 16.53 -7.41
N TRP A 10 1.48 17.50 -6.84
CA TRP A 10 0.03 17.53 -6.78
C TRP A 10 -0.63 17.61 -8.17
N GLU A 11 -0.02 18.37 -9.09
CA GLU A 11 -0.47 18.46 -10.49
C GLU A 11 -0.33 17.11 -11.21
N ARG A 12 0.77 16.36 -10.97
CA ARG A 12 0.94 15.01 -11.51
C ARG A 12 -0.01 14.00 -10.89
N GLU A 13 -0.23 14.05 -9.58
CA GLU A 13 -1.18 13.18 -8.89
C GLU A 13 -2.61 13.41 -9.40
N ALA A 14 -3.03 14.67 -9.56
CA ALA A 14 -4.32 15.02 -10.11
C ALA A 14 -4.48 14.54 -11.57
N TRP A 15 -3.41 14.61 -12.37
CA TRP A 15 -3.40 14.05 -13.71
C TRP A 15 -3.50 12.51 -13.70
N ASP A 16 -2.73 11.83 -12.86
CA ASP A 16 -2.71 10.37 -12.79
C ASP A 16 -4.05 9.80 -12.30
N LEU A 17 -4.61 10.37 -11.23
CA LEU A 17 -5.81 9.87 -10.59
C LEU A 17 -7.12 10.35 -11.22
N TYR A 18 -7.21 11.62 -11.64
CA TYR A 18 -8.44 12.22 -12.19
C TYR A 18 -8.36 12.50 -13.70
N GLY A 19 -7.17 12.47 -14.30
CA GLY A 19 -6.98 12.79 -15.73
C GLY A 19 -7.17 14.27 -16.04
N ILE A 20 -6.84 15.17 -15.10
CA ILE A 20 -6.88 16.61 -15.30
C ILE A 20 -5.57 17.06 -15.94
N PHE A 21 -5.64 17.71 -17.11
CA PHE A 21 -4.47 18.23 -17.80
C PHE A 21 -4.17 19.67 -17.36
N PHE A 22 -2.92 19.91 -16.98
CA PHE A 22 -2.42 21.23 -16.62
C PHE A 22 -1.58 21.80 -17.76
N SER A 23 -1.91 23.00 -18.24
CA SER A 23 -1.08 23.75 -19.19
C SER A 23 0.22 24.19 -18.54
N ASP A 24 1.33 24.19 -19.28
CA ASP A 24 2.67 24.62 -18.84
C ASP A 24 3.39 23.73 -17.80
N HIS A 25 2.92 22.50 -17.59
CA HIS A 25 3.60 21.51 -16.75
C HIS A 25 4.82 20.91 -17.48
N PRO A 26 6.02 20.84 -16.86
CA PRO A 26 7.24 20.37 -17.53
C PRO A 26 7.26 18.87 -17.86
N ASP A 27 6.67 18.02 -17.02
CA ASP A 27 6.64 16.57 -17.23
C ASP A 27 5.42 15.95 -16.51
N LEU A 28 4.45 15.45 -17.28
CA LEU A 28 3.23 14.77 -16.80
C LEU A 28 3.38 13.26 -17.00
N ARG A 29 4.08 12.62 -16.07
CA ARG A 29 4.23 11.15 -16.02
C ARG A 29 3.39 10.55 -14.89
N ARG A 30 2.99 9.27 -15.04
CA ARG A 30 2.28 8.53 -13.98
C ARG A 30 3.21 8.35 -12.79
N ILE A 31 2.65 8.43 -11.57
CA ILE A 31 3.40 8.31 -10.32
C ILE A 31 2.83 7.17 -9.46
N LEU A 32 1.51 7.10 -9.31
CA LEU A 32 0.83 6.16 -8.43
C LEU A 32 0.32 4.93 -9.20
N THR A 33 0.00 5.08 -10.48
CA THR A 33 -0.39 3.96 -11.34
C THR A 33 0.78 3.46 -12.18
N ASP A 34 0.74 2.17 -12.53
CA ASP A 34 1.75 1.56 -13.39
C ASP A 34 1.77 2.21 -14.80
N TYR A 35 2.93 2.18 -15.46
CA TYR A 35 3.11 2.77 -16.78
C TYR A 35 2.22 2.14 -17.85
N GLY A 36 1.83 0.86 -17.68
CA GLY A 36 0.89 0.15 -18.54
C GLY A 36 -0.58 0.29 -18.13
N PHE A 37 -0.90 1.07 -17.09
CA PHE A 37 -2.27 1.22 -16.62
C PHE A 37 -3.09 2.10 -17.55
N GLU A 38 -4.21 1.59 -18.05
CA GLU A 38 -5.14 2.35 -18.88
C GLU A 38 -6.30 2.91 -18.02
N GLY A 39 -6.46 4.25 -18.07
CA GLY A 39 -7.49 4.97 -17.32
C GLY A 39 -6.97 5.77 -16.12
N HIS A 40 -7.93 6.28 -15.34
CA HIS A 40 -7.74 7.17 -14.19
C HIS A 40 -8.61 6.67 -13.02
N PRO A 41 -8.02 6.12 -11.95
CA PRO A 41 -8.76 5.38 -10.91
C PRO A 41 -9.88 6.15 -10.22
N LEU A 42 -9.73 7.47 -10.04
CA LEU A 42 -10.70 8.30 -9.33
C LEU A 42 -11.79 8.89 -10.23
N ARG A 43 -11.76 8.63 -11.55
CA ARG A 43 -12.90 8.98 -12.42
C ARG A 43 -14.11 8.12 -12.07
N LYS A 44 -15.31 8.71 -12.19
CA LYS A 44 -16.57 7.98 -11.93
C LYS A 44 -16.83 6.87 -12.97
N ASP A 45 -16.28 7.03 -14.18
CA ASP A 45 -16.38 6.07 -15.28
C ASP A 45 -15.46 4.85 -15.11
N PHE A 46 -14.52 4.89 -14.14
CA PHE A 46 -13.56 3.81 -13.95
C PHE A 46 -14.25 2.56 -13.35
N PRO A 47 -14.12 1.38 -13.99
CA PRO A 47 -14.79 0.15 -13.53
C PRO A 47 -14.20 -0.36 -12.22
N MET A 48 -15.06 -0.82 -11.30
CA MET A 48 -14.67 -1.32 -9.97
C MET A 48 -14.13 -2.76 -9.98
N THR A 49 -14.32 -3.46 -11.09
CA THR A 49 -13.87 -4.84 -11.29
C THR A 49 -12.71 -4.82 -12.28
N GLY A 50 -11.69 -5.66 -12.02
CA GLY A 50 -10.61 -5.86 -12.98
C GLY A 50 -11.18 -6.26 -14.35
N TYR A 51 -10.47 -5.89 -15.41
CA TYR A 51 -10.89 -6.21 -16.78
C TYR A 51 -10.89 -7.72 -17.05
N VAL A 52 -10.17 -8.50 -16.24
CA VAL A 52 -9.82 -9.90 -16.50
C VAL A 52 -9.88 -10.74 -15.23
N GLU A 53 -10.62 -11.84 -15.29
CA GLU A 53 -10.56 -12.94 -14.34
C GLU A 53 -9.42 -13.88 -14.75
N VAL A 54 -8.62 -14.29 -13.76
CA VAL A 54 -7.50 -15.21 -13.96
C VAL A 54 -7.92 -16.58 -13.44
N ARG A 55 -8.10 -17.55 -14.33
CA ARG A 55 -8.40 -18.94 -13.97
C ARG A 55 -7.36 -19.90 -14.54
N TYR A 56 -7.02 -20.94 -13.80
CA TYR A 56 -6.24 -22.05 -14.34
C TYR A 56 -7.19 -23.00 -15.06
N ASP A 57 -7.04 -23.13 -16.37
CA ASP A 57 -7.82 -24.07 -17.17
C ASP A 57 -7.10 -25.42 -17.20
N GLU A 58 -7.66 -26.43 -16.52
CA GLU A 58 -7.10 -27.79 -16.47
C GLU A 58 -7.00 -28.44 -17.86
N GLN A 59 -7.87 -28.10 -18.81
CA GLN A 59 -7.83 -28.67 -20.16
C GLN A 59 -6.67 -28.09 -20.97
N GLN A 60 -6.37 -26.81 -20.78
CA GLN A 60 -5.31 -26.11 -21.49
C GLN A 60 -3.98 -26.10 -20.72
N LYS A 61 -3.96 -26.60 -19.46
CA LYS A 61 -2.84 -26.59 -18.52
C LYS A 61 -2.11 -25.25 -18.44
N ARG A 62 -2.84 -24.15 -18.63
CA ARG A 62 -2.31 -22.79 -18.61
C ARG A 62 -3.26 -21.86 -17.90
N VAL A 63 -2.71 -20.74 -17.45
CA VAL A 63 -3.48 -19.62 -16.91
C VAL A 63 -4.18 -18.92 -18.06
N VAL A 64 -5.51 -18.85 -18.01
CA VAL A 64 -6.37 -18.21 -19.02
C VAL A 64 -6.91 -16.91 -18.45
N TYR A 65 -6.86 -15.88 -19.29
CA TYR A 65 -7.31 -14.51 -19.03
C TYR A 65 -8.65 -14.30 -19.73
N GLU A 66 -9.75 -14.21 -18.98
CA GLU A 66 -11.10 -14.01 -19.54
C GLU A 66 -11.77 -12.76 -18.95
N PRO A 67 -12.61 -12.04 -19.71
CA PRO A 67 -13.35 -10.91 -19.17
C PRO A 67 -14.33 -11.39 -18.09
N VAL A 68 -14.30 -10.74 -16.92
CA VAL A 68 -15.08 -11.11 -15.73
C VAL A 68 -16.57 -11.20 -16.07
N LYS A 69 -17.17 -12.39 -15.96
CA LYS A 69 -18.61 -12.60 -16.04
C LYS A 69 -19.15 -12.82 -14.63
N LEU A 70 -19.87 -11.83 -14.10
CA LEU A 70 -20.45 -11.87 -12.76
C LEU A 70 -21.64 -12.85 -12.73
N VAL A 71 -21.39 -14.13 -12.49
CA VAL A 71 -22.41 -15.05 -11.97
C VAL A 71 -22.31 -15.00 -10.46
N GLN A 72 -23.39 -14.57 -9.81
CA GLN A 72 -23.46 -14.42 -8.36
C GLN A 72 -23.58 -15.81 -7.71
N GLU A 73 -22.52 -16.61 -7.76
CA GLU A 73 -22.47 -17.93 -7.12
C GLU A 73 -21.96 -17.81 -5.68
N PHE A 74 -22.72 -18.40 -4.76
CA PHE A 74 -22.39 -18.50 -3.35
C PHE A 74 -21.02 -19.17 -3.19
N ARG A 75 -20.10 -18.49 -2.51
CA ARG A 75 -18.76 -19.02 -2.23
C ARG A 75 -18.84 -20.26 -1.35
N SER A 76 -18.59 -21.44 -1.93
CA SER A 76 -18.13 -22.62 -1.18
C SER A 76 -16.62 -22.46 -0.95
N PHE A 77 -16.21 -22.29 0.30
CA PHE A 77 -14.79 -22.25 0.65
C PHE A 77 -14.24 -23.68 0.69
N ASP A 78 -13.29 -23.97 -0.20
CA ASP A 78 -12.46 -25.17 -0.13
C ASP A 78 -11.26 -24.86 0.78
N PHE A 79 -11.02 -25.71 1.79
CA PHE A 79 -10.07 -25.44 2.89
C PHE A 79 -8.65 -25.96 2.61
N GLU A 80 -8.34 -26.38 1.37
CA GLU A 80 -7.01 -26.87 1.02
C GLU A 80 -6.02 -25.71 0.78
N SER A 81 -4.82 -25.86 1.33
CA SER A 81 -3.78 -24.85 1.25
C SER A 81 -3.17 -24.83 -0.16
N PRO A 82 -2.90 -23.63 -0.76
CA PRO A 82 -2.23 -23.53 -2.06
C PRO A 82 -0.83 -24.15 -2.13
N TRP A 83 -0.27 -24.54 -0.99
CA TRP A 83 1.10 -25.02 -0.81
C TRP A 83 1.25 -26.53 -0.95
N GLU A 84 0.15 -27.30 -0.99
CA GLU A 84 0.20 -28.77 -1.13
C GLU A 84 0.29 -29.25 -2.60
N ARG A 85 0.12 -28.37 -3.60
CA ARG A 85 0.14 -28.76 -5.04
C ARG A 85 1.45 -28.50 -5.79
N MET A 86 2.52 -28.02 -5.15
CA MET A 86 3.76 -27.69 -5.85
C MET A 86 4.75 -28.86 -5.84
N THR A 87 4.80 -29.66 -6.91
CA THR A 87 5.87 -30.65 -7.13
C THR A 87 7.12 -29.96 -7.70
N PRO A 88 8.35 -30.38 -7.31
CA PRO A 88 9.57 -29.71 -7.71
C PRO A 88 10.15 -30.38 -8.97
N LEU A 89 10.11 -29.71 -10.12
CA LEU A 89 10.99 -29.94 -11.27
C LEU A 89 10.74 -28.85 -12.32
N LEU A 90 11.64 -27.86 -12.40
CA LEU A 90 11.76 -26.99 -13.57
C LEU A 90 13.10 -27.28 -14.25
N PRO A 91 13.11 -27.68 -15.53
CA PRO A 91 14.32 -27.90 -16.32
C PRO A 91 14.82 -26.58 -16.95
N GLY A 92 16.14 -26.34 -16.87
CA GLY A 92 16.84 -25.45 -17.82
C GLY A 92 17.28 -24.10 -17.26
N ASP A 93 18.27 -24.11 -16.37
CA ASP A 93 19.02 -22.92 -15.97
C ASP A 93 20.31 -22.83 -16.82
N GLU A 94 20.23 -22.16 -17.97
CA GLU A 94 21.41 -21.66 -18.67
C GLU A 94 21.13 -20.27 -19.29
N LYS A 95 21.94 -19.29 -18.87
CA LYS A 95 22.07 -17.88 -19.33
C LYS A 95 21.34 -16.83 -18.51
N ALA A 96 22.00 -16.41 -17.42
CA ALA A 96 21.96 -15.01 -16.99
C ALA A 96 22.67 -14.15 -18.06
N THR A 97 21.90 -13.67 -19.04
CA THR A 97 22.28 -12.47 -19.80
C THR A 97 22.26 -11.27 -18.86
N ARG A 98 23.29 -10.43 -19.00
CA ARG A 98 23.57 -9.24 -18.20
C ARG A 98 22.49 -8.16 -18.40
N ASP A 99 21.36 -8.33 -17.75
CA ASP A 99 20.41 -7.27 -17.44
C ASP A 99 19.92 -7.59 -16.03
N ALA A 100 20.60 -7.04 -15.01
CA ALA A 100 20.15 -7.15 -13.64
C ALA A 100 18.84 -6.38 -13.52
N ASN A 101 17.72 -7.09 -13.68
CA ASN A 101 16.41 -6.50 -13.45
C ASN A 101 16.32 -6.12 -11.97
N PRO A 102 16.25 -4.82 -11.60
CA PRO A 102 16.27 -4.38 -10.20
C PRO A 102 14.94 -4.65 -9.47
N ASP A 103 14.04 -5.43 -10.04
CA ASP A 103 12.69 -5.68 -9.53
C ASP A 103 12.62 -6.66 -8.34
N ARG A 104 13.75 -7.01 -7.70
CA ARG A 104 13.74 -7.81 -6.47
C ARG A 104 13.62 -6.90 -5.24
N PRO A 105 12.72 -7.21 -4.28
CA PRO A 105 12.61 -6.43 -3.06
C PRO A 105 13.95 -6.45 -2.29
N HIS A 106 14.51 -5.27 -2.04
CA HIS A 106 15.71 -5.10 -1.23
C HIS A 106 15.30 -4.93 0.25
N PRO A 107 15.98 -5.58 1.21
CA PRO A 107 15.62 -5.51 2.63
C PRO A 107 15.45 -4.09 3.18
N ALA A 108 16.33 -3.17 2.77
CA ALA A 108 16.32 -1.76 3.20
C ALA A 108 15.17 -0.90 2.61
N ALA A 109 14.36 -1.44 1.69
CA ALA A 109 13.21 -0.73 1.14
C ALA A 109 11.98 -0.77 2.06
N HIS A 110 12.02 -1.57 3.14
CA HIS A 110 10.97 -1.72 4.15
C HIS A 110 9.54 -1.72 3.58
N GLY A 111 9.34 -2.49 2.52
CA GLY A 111 8.13 -2.47 1.72
C GLY A 111 8.46 -2.60 0.24
N VAL A 112 7.66 -1.93 -0.59
CA VAL A 112 7.82 -1.98 -2.05
C VAL A 112 8.11 -0.57 -2.56
N LEU A 113 9.39 -0.27 -2.68
CA LEU A 113 9.90 0.98 -3.22
C LEU A 113 10.93 0.67 -4.31
N ARG A 114 10.78 1.29 -5.48
CA ARG A 114 11.79 1.23 -6.54
C ARG A 114 12.51 2.57 -6.60
N LEU A 115 13.81 2.58 -6.35
CA LEU A 115 14.63 3.79 -6.36
C LEU A 115 15.63 3.70 -7.52
N VAL A 116 15.51 4.61 -8.49
CA VAL A 116 16.49 4.74 -9.59
C VAL A 116 17.47 5.83 -9.20
N LEU A 117 18.74 5.48 -9.06
CA LEU A 117 19.81 6.38 -8.64
C LEU A 117 20.76 6.63 -9.81
N GLU A 118 20.99 7.90 -10.14
CA GLU A 118 22.10 8.34 -10.98
C GLU A 118 23.24 8.77 -10.05
N MET A 119 24.38 8.09 -10.12
CA MET A 119 25.50 8.25 -9.19
C MET A 119 26.78 8.60 -9.95
N ASP A 120 27.54 9.58 -9.43
CA ASP A 120 28.93 9.83 -9.81
C ASP A 120 29.84 9.29 -8.70
N GLY A 121 30.31 8.05 -8.89
CA GLY A 121 31.05 7.30 -7.87
C GLY A 121 30.20 7.00 -6.64
N GLU A 122 30.53 7.63 -5.51
CA GLU A 122 29.80 7.49 -4.24
C GLU A 122 28.74 8.58 -4.03
N VAL A 123 28.75 9.64 -4.86
CA VAL A 123 27.83 10.77 -4.73
C VAL A 123 26.59 10.51 -5.58
N VAL A 124 25.42 10.59 -4.95
CA VAL A 124 24.13 10.54 -5.65
C VAL A 124 23.86 11.90 -6.28
N GLU A 125 23.88 11.99 -7.62
CA GLU A 125 23.53 13.21 -8.34
C GLU A 125 22.02 13.38 -8.46
N ARG A 126 21.30 12.27 -8.71
CA ARG A 126 19.85 12.27 -8.85
C ARG A 126 19.24 10.98 -8.31
N ALA A 127 18.12 11.12 -7.62
CA ALA A 127 17.31 10.00 -7.14
C ALA A 127 15.88 10.17 -7.62
N ASP A 128 15.41 9.19 -8.40
CA ASP A 128 14.03 9.10 -8.89
C ASP A 128 13.32 7.94 -8.16
N PRO A 129 12.54 8.23 -7.09
CA PRO A 129 11.72 7.22 -6.43
C PRO A 129 10.45 6.94 -7.25
N HIS A 130 10.30 5.69 -7.67
CA HIS A 130 9.08 5.16 -8.25
C HIS A 130 8.23 4.56 -7.13
N ILE A 131 7.13 5.23 -6.82
CA ILE A 131 6.12 4.78 -5.86
C ILE A 131 4.90 4.19 -6.60
N GLY A 132 3.83 3.87 -5.88
CA GLY A 132 2.59 3.37 -6.51
C GLY A 132 2.49 1.84 -6.64
N LEU A 133 3.58 1.10 -6.39
CA LEU A 133 3.59 -0.37 -6.42
C LEU A 133 2.63 -1.02 -5.40
N LEU A 134 2.30 -0.30 -4.34
CA LEU A 134 1.31 -0.71 -3.32
C LEU A 134 -0.02 0.05 -3.45
N HIS A 135 -0.26 0.77 -4.56
CA HIS A 135 -1.51 1.48 -4.77
C HIS A 135 -2.66 0.50 -5.00
N ARG A 136 -3.67 0.53 -4.11
CA ARG A 136 -4.81 -0.39 -4.13
C ARG A 136 -6.15 0.27 -4.51
N GLY A 137 -6.14 1.55 -4.89
CA GLY A 137 -7.37 2.29 -5.16
C GLY A 137 -8.30 2.38 -3.94
N THR A 138 -7.74 2.46 -2.72
CA THR A 138 -8.49 2.45 -1.46
C THR A 138 -9.58 3.54 -1.41
N GLU A 139 -9.25 4.76 -1.85
CA GLU A 139 -10.19 5.89 -1.88
C GLU A 139 -11.40 5.60 -2.77
N LYS A 140 -11.17 5.01 -3.95
CA LYS A 140 -12.23 4.59 -4.87
C LYS A 140 -13.14 3.54 -4.25
N LEU A 141 -12.59 2.59 -3.49
CA LEU A 141 -13.37 1.58 -2.77
C LEU A 141 -14.23 2.18 -1.64
N ILE A 142 -13.75 3.24 -0.99
CA ILE A 142 -14.47 3.93 0.08
C ILE A 142 -15.72 4.64 -0.47
N GLU A 143 -15.70 5.17 -1.70
CA GLU A 143 -16.85 5.86 -2.31
C GLU A 143 -18.12 5.01 -2.39
N TYR A 144 -17.98 3.68 -2.53
CA TYR A 144 -19.11 2.75 -2.67
C TYR A 144 -19.51 2.09 -1.34
N LYS A 145 -18.86 2.46 -0.24
CA LYS A 145 -19.06 1.86 1.08
C LYS A 145 -19.66 2.86 2.04
N THR A 146 -20.40 2.34 3.02
CA THR A 146 -20.92 3.17 4.10
C THR A 146 -19.80 3.61 5.04
N TYR A 147 -20.02 4.70 5.78
CA TYR A 147 -19.01 5.23 6.70
C TYR A 147 -18.45 4.19 7.69
N LEU A 148 -19.30 3.28 8.18
CA LEU A 148 -18.91 2.19 9.07
C LEU A 148 -18.09 1.11 8.35
N GLN A 149 -18.47 0.75 7.13
CA GLN A 149 -17.72 -0.22 6.30
C GLN A 149 -16.37 0.33 5.81
N ALA A 150 -16.20 1.65 5.82
CA ALA A 150 -14.96 2.31 5.43
C ALA A 150 -13.90 2.32 6.54
N VAL A 151 -14.27 2.16 7.81
CA VAL A 151 -13.36 2.20 8.97
C VAL A 151 -12.14 1.26 8.79
N PRO A 152 -12.29 -0.02 8.41
CA PRO A 152 -11.16 -0.95 8.32
C PRO A 152 -10.18 -0.66 7.17
N TYR A 153 -10.47 0.31 6.32
CA TYR A 153 -9.50 0.77 5.31
C TYR A 153 -8.44 1.68 5.92
N PHE A 154 -8.79 2.48 6.93
CA PHE A 154 -7.87 3.41 7.56
C PHE A 154 -6.79 2.69 8.37
N ASP A 155 -7.13 1.57 9.02
CA ASP A 155 -6.15 0.65 9.64
C ASP A 155 -5.07 0.14 8.70
N ARG A 156 -5.41 0.03 7.41
CA ARG A 156 -4.54 -0.56 6.39
C ARG A 156 -3.72 0.47 5.64
N LEU A 157 -3.98 1.76 5.83
CA LEU A 157 -3.18 2.83 5.23
C LEU A 157 -1.84 2.95 5.95
N ASP A 158 -1.88 3.12 7.27
CA ASP A 158 -0.72 3.01 8.15
C ASP A 158 -0.90 1.77 9.03
N TYR A 159 -0.34 0.65 8.56
CA TYR A 159 -0.43 -0.64 9.23
C TYR A 159 0.35 -0.71 10.55
N VAL A 160 1.12 0.33 10.90
CA VAL A 160 1.89 0.39 12.14
C VAL A 160 1.09 1.09 13.24
N ALA A 161 0.30 2.10 12.88
CA ALA A 161 -0.50 2.91 13.81
C ALA A 161 -2.01 2.91 13.49
N PRO A 162 -2.69 1.76 13.55
CA PRO A 162 -4.09 1.62 13.12
C PRO A 162 -5.04 2.53 13.91
N MET A 163 -4.97 2.53 15.24
CA MET A 163 -5.87 3.31 16.10
C MET A 163 -5.77 4.82 15.86
N SER A 164 -4.60 5.31 15.46
CA SER A 164 -4.42 6.74 15.16
C SER A 164 -5.12 7.14 13.87
N GLN A 165 -5.10 6.25 12.87
CA GLN A 165 -5.80 6.47 11.59
C GLN A 165 -7.31 6.37 11.76
N GLU A 166 -7.81 5.35 12.47
CA GLU A 166 -9.24 5.26 12.80
C GLU A 166 -9.70 6.46 13.60
N HIS A 167 -8.88 6.92 14.57
CA HIS A 167 -9.22 8.09 15.37
C HIS A 167 -9.36 9.35 14.52
N ALA A 168 -8.44 9.58 13.58
CA ALA A 168 -8.52 10.70 12.63
C ALA A 168 -9.78 10.63 11.77
N TYR A 169 -10.13 9.44 11.26
CA TYR A 169 -11.34 9.24 10.48
C TYR A 169 -12.62 9.44 11.33
N ALA A 170 -12.66 8.91 12.54
CA ALA A 170 -13.77 9.09 13.47
C ALA A 170 -13.98 10.57 13.82
N LEU A 171 -12.91 11.32 14.06
CA LEU A 171 -13.00 12.77 14.31
C LEU A 171 -13.55 13.54 13.11
N ALA A 172 -13.16 13.15 11.88
CA ALA A 172 -13.69 13.76 10.67
C ALA A 172 -15.20 13.52 10.54
N VAL A 173 -15.67 12.28 10.77
CA VAL A 173 -17.09 11.93 10.74
C VAL A 173 -17.87 12.63 11.87
N GLU A 174 -17.35 12.65 13.09
CA GLU A 174 -17.96 13.34 14.23
C GLU A 174 -18.10 14.84 13.99
N LYS A 175 -17.08 15.47 13.39
CA LYS A 175 -17.11 16.89 13.03
C LYS A 175 -18.13 17.19 11.93
N LEU A 176 -18.32 16.30 10.97
CA LEU A 176 -19.37 16.43 9.93
C LEU A 176 -20.78 16.28 10.51
N LEU A 177 -20.95 15.42 11.51
CA LEU A 177 -22.22 15.19 12.20
C LEU A 177 -22.52 16.21 13.30
N GLY A 178 -21.52 16.98 13.74
CA GLY A 178 -21.66 17.95 14.82
C GLY A 178 -21.89 17.31 16.20
N ILE A 179 -21.42 16.07 16.41
CA ILE A 179 -21.58 15.33 17.66
C ILE A 179 -20.29 15.31 18.47
N GLN A 180 -20.41 15.20 19.80
CA GLN A 180 -19.26 15.05 20.70
C GLN A 180 -19.32 13.71 21.42
N ALA A 181 -18.23 12.94 21.35
CA ALA A 181 -18.10 11.69 22.08
C ALA A 181 -18.09 11.92 23.61
N PRO A 182 -18.61 10.99 24.42
CA PRO A 182 -18.65 11.13 25.88
C PRO A 182 -17.23 11.21 26.47
N PRO A 183 -17.02 11.88 27.63
CA PRO A 183 -15.69 12.08 28.20
C PRO A 183 -14.87 10.79 28.37
N ARG A 184 -15.52 9.70 28.79
CA ARG A 184 -14.87 8.38 28.92
C ARG A 184 -14.27 7.89 27.59
N ALA A 185 -14.98 8.07 26.48
CA ALA A 185 -14.50 7.65 25.16
C ALA A 185 -13.30 8.50 24.71
N GLN A 186 -13.28 9.79 25.05
CA GLN A 186 -12.15 10.68 24.74
C GLN A 186 -10.88 10.24 25.47
N TYR A 187 -10.97 9.91 26.77
CA TYR A 187 -9.83 9.42 27.54
C TYR A 187 -9.28 8.10 26.98
N ILE A 188 -10.17 7.16 26.62
CA ILE A 188 -9.77 5.87 26.04
C ILE A 188 -9.06 6.09 24.70
N ARG A 189 -9.59 6.97 23.83
CA ARG A 189 -8.97 7.28 22.53
C ARG A 189 -7.56 7.85 22.69
N VAL A 190 -7.37 8.79 23.61
CA VAL A 190 -6.04 9.38 23.88
C VAL A 190 -5.09 8.30 24.41
N LEU A 191 -5.55 7.45 25.33
CA LEU A 191 -4.73 6.34 25.85
C LEU A 191 -4.24 5.41 24.73
N TYR A 192 -5.14 4.93 23.87
CA TYR A 192 -4.79 4.04 22.76
C TYR A 192 -4.00 4.74 21.64
N ALA A 193 -4.21 6.04 21.42
CA ALA A 193 -3.40 6.83 20.50
C ALA A 193 -1.95 6.96 20.99
N GLU A 194 -1.73 7.14 22.29
CA GLU A 194 -0.39 7.19 22.86
C GLU A 194 0.29 5.82 22.89
N ILE A 195 -0.45 4.73 23.13
CA ILE A 195 0.09 3.37 22.95
C ILE A 195 0.51 3.16 21.49
N SER A 196 -0.34 3.53 20.52
CA SER A 196 0.01 3.46 19.09
C SER A 196 1.24 4.28 18.74
N ARG A 197 1.42 5.45 19.37
CA ARG A 197 2.59 6.31 19.17
C ARG A 197 3.87 5.60 19.62
N ILE A 198 3.84 4.99 20.81
CA ILE A 198 4.97 4.22 21.33
C ILE A 198 5.28 3.03 20.41
N LEU A 199 4.26 2.27 20.00
CA LEU A 199 4.39 1.15 19.07
C LEU A 199 5.02 1.57 17.73
N ASN A 200 4.61 2.72 17.19
CA ASN A 200 5.15 3.25 15.94
C ASN A 200 6.61 3.67 16.10
N HIS A 201 6.96 4.37 17.18
CA HIS A 201 8.35 4.76 17.45
C HIS A 201 9.25 3.55 17.69
N LEU A 202 8.78 2.53 18.41
CA LEU A 202 9.53 1.29 18.60
C LEU A 202 9.86 0.64 17.27
N LEU A 203 8.87 0.47 16.38
CA LEU A 203 9.13 -0.12 15.07
C LEU A 203 10.06 0.75 14.21
N ASN A 204 9.82 2.06 14.16
CA ASN A 204 10.58 2.97 13.30
C ASN A 204 12.06 3.07 13.73
N VAL A 205 12.32 3.32 15.02
CA VAL A 205 13.69 3.46 15.54
C VAL A 205 14.47 2.14 15.41
N THR A 206 13.81 1.01 15.70
CA THR A 206 14.48 -0.30 15.61
C THR A 206 14.72 -0.76 14.18
N SER A 207 13.79 -0.49 13.26
CA SER A 207 13.97 -0.80 11.83
C SER A 207 15.07 0.08 11.23
N MET A 208 15.12 1.36 11.58
CA MET A 208 16.23 2.25 11.18
C MET A 208 17.57 1.75 11.73
N ALA A 209 17.62 1.28 12.98
CA ALA A 209 18.83 0.69 13.55
C ALA A 209 19.25 -0.58 12.80
N LEU A 210 18.29 -1.42 12.42
CA LEU A 210 18.51 -2.62 11.61
C LEU A 210 19.11 -2.29 10.24
N ASP A 211 18.57 -1.28 9.54
CA ASP A 211 19.07 -0.83 8.25
C ASP A 211 20.51 -0.31 8.30
N VAL A 212 20.90 0.35 9.40
CA VAL A 212 22.28 0.79 9.64
C VAL A 212 23.20 -0.38 10.03
N GLY A 213 22.63 -1.51 10.47
CA GLY A 213 23.35 -2.76 10.78
C GLY A 213 23.31 -3.19 12.25
N ALA A 214 22.59 -2.47 13.13
CA ALA A 214 22.42 -2.83 14.53
C ALA A 214 21.23 -3.80 14.71
N LEU A 215 21.52 -5.09 14.80
CA LEU A 215 20.52 -6.16 14.91
C LEU A 215 19.86 -6.27 16.30
N THR A 216 20.61 -6.00 17.36
CA THR A 216 20.19 -6.27 18.75
C THR A 216 19.00 -5.42 19.21
N PRO A 217 18.96 -4.09 18.96
CA PRO A 217 17.84 -3.25 19.37
C PRO A 217 16.50 -3.66 18.73
N PHE A 218 16.54 -4.24 17.53
CA PHE A 218 15.35 -4.74 16.84
C PHE A 218 14.68 -5.88 17.61
N LEU A 219 15.45 -6.86 18.07
CA LEU A 219 14.91 -7.97 18.84
C LEU A 219 14.31 -7.51 20.18
N TRP A 220 14.98 -6.59 20.88
CA TRP A 220 14.49 -6.04 22.15
C TRP A 220 13.22 -5.19 21.97
N GLY A 221 13.17 -4.34 20.94
CA GLY A 221 11.99 -3.51 20.70
C GLY A 221 10.77 -4.31 20.24
N PHE A 222 10.97 -5.46 19.58
CA PHE A 222 9.88 -6.35 19.19
C PHE A 222 9.26 -7.09 20.38
N GLU A 223 10.05 -7.43 21.41
CA GLU A 223 9.51 -8.00 22.65
C GLU A 223 8.55 -7.02 23.34
N GLU A 224 8.98 -5.78 23.55
CA GLU A 224 8.14 -4.72 24.17
C GLU A 224 6.92 -4.40 23.31
N ARG A 225 7.06 -4.46 21.98
CA ARG A 225 5.97 -4.28 21.04
C ARG A 225 4.93 -5.39 21.16
N GLU A 226 5.35 -6.64 21.34
CA GLU A 226 4.44 -7.78 21.51
C GLU A 226 3.64 -7.66 22.81
N MET A 227 4.31 -7.29 23.91
CA MET A 227 3.64 -7.00 25.18
C MET A 227 2.58 -5.91 25.06
N MET A 228 2.85 -4.87 24.26
CA MET A 228 1.87 -3.82 23.99
C MET A 228 0.74 -4.25 23.06
N MET A 229 1.00 -5.17 22.12
CA MET A 229 -0.04 -5.74 21.26
C MET A 229 -1.02 -6.62 22.05
N GLU A 230 -0.60 -7.24 23.16
CA GLU A 230 -1.52 -7.94 24.06
C GLU A 230 -2.65 -7.01 24.57
N PHE A 231 -2.38 -5.71 24.75
CA PHE A 231 -3.42 -4.74 25.12
C PHE A 231 -4.41 -4.44 23.98
N TYR A 232 -4.06 -4.71 22.72
CA TYR A 232 -4.98 -4.56 21.59
C TYR A 232 -5.85 -5.81 21.43
N GLU A 233 -5.36 -6.97 21.85
CA GLU A 233 -6.09 -8.23 21.80
C GLU A 233 -7.12 -8.39 22.93
N ARG A 234 -6.88 -7.74 24.09
CA ARG A 234 -7.73 -7.83 25.30
C ARG A 234 -8.84 -6.79 25.37
#